data_AF-A0A5C1AN88-F1
#
_entry.id   AF-A0A5C1AN88-F1
#
_cell.length_a   1.000
_cell.length_b   1.000
_cell.length_c   1.000
_cell.angle_alpha   90.00
_cell.angle_beta   90.00
_cell.angle_gamma   90.00
#
_symmetry.space_group_name_H-M   'P 1'
#
loop_
_entity.id
_entity.type
_entity.pdbx_description
1 polymer ?
#
loop_
_entity_poly.entity_id
_entity_poly.type
_entity_poly.pdbx_seq_one_letter_code
_entity_poly.pdbx_strand_id
1 'polypeptide(L)'
;MDPQLEKSDAGDNPTSNTPAMAIAPPGKKGRSKFAWTPERKEFCRLYVQTHNGAESYRRSHGSTDANGRELLYQTLAKRGERLLRHPAIQAEIWSKEGPFWRLFPLSIDGLLAEAAKLTFSNMGDYFDFSGEHITLKKANQITRHQQGAIQHLKVKTRRVKKVIGEDPSGKPIYQETVTQSVDLKLYPKTKSWEMLAKVLGIGSPRDVMETLLEKLPPELRVQVATILLAAMESEEARERSKRKMTVTAN
;
A
#
# COMPACT_ATOMS: atom_id res chain seq x y z
N MET A 1 -38.29 17.56 -42.18
CA MET A 1 -37.50 18.81 -42.05
C MET A 1 -36.58 18.62 -40.87
N ASP A 2 -35.29 18.59 -41.19
CA ASP A 2 -34.18 18.17 -40.33
C ASP A 2 -33.95 19.09 -39.12
N PRO A 3 -33.46 18.53 -38.00
CA PRO A 3 -32.80 19.29 -36.95
C PRO A 3 -31.35 19.59 -37.36
N GLN A 4 -30.95 20.86 -37.33
CA GLN A 4 -29.57 21.24 -37.56
C GLN A 4 -28.70 20.78 -36.39
N LEU A 5 -27.85 19.78 -36.69
CA LEU A 5 -26.63 19.46 -35.97
C LEU A 5 -25.61 20.58 -36.22
N GLU A 6 -25.23 21.32 -35.17
CA GLU A 6 -23.91 21.96 -35.14
C GLU A 6 -22.95 21.05 -34.38
N LYS A 7 -21.99 20.53 -35.13
CA LYS A 7 -20.75 19.94 -34.65
C LYS A 7 -19.79 21.08 -34.32
N SER A 8 -19.20 21.07 -33.13
CA SER A 8 -17.87 21.64 -32.93
C SER A 8 -17.05 20.73 -32.00
N ASP A 9 -15.88 20.39 -32.52
CA ASP A 9 -14.85 19.56 -31.94
C ASP A 9 -14.18 20.24 -30.73
N ALA A 10 -13.85 19.44 -29.73
CA ALA A 10 -12.48 19.32 -29.20
C ALA A 10 -12.53 18.39 -27.98
N GLY A 11 -12.01 17.17 -28.17
CA GLY A 11 -11.79 16.24 -27.07
C GLY A 11 -10.68 16.76 -26.17
N ASP A 12 -11.07 17.22 -24.98
CA ASP A 12 -10.15 17.41 -23.87
C ASP A 12 -9.66 16.04 -23.39
N ASN A 13 -8.51 15.67 -23.95
CA ASN A 13 -7.70 14.54 -23.53
C ASN A 13 -6.93 14.99 -22.28
N PRO A 14 -7.24 14.51 -21.05
CA PRO A 14 -6.43 14.86 -19.91
C PRO A 14 -5.09 14.16 -20.06
N THR A 15 -4.08 14.94 -20.45
CA THR A 15 -2.68 14.57 -20.43
C THR A 15 -2.37 13.90 -19.09
N SER A 16 -2.15 12.59 -19.15
CA SER A 16 -1.62 11.78 -18.08
C SER A 16 -0.22 12.28 -17.74
N ASN A 17 -0.13 13.25 -16.83
CA ASN A 17 1.11 13.58 -16.12
C ASN A 17 1.34 12.53 -15.02
N THR A 18 1.45 11.26 -15.44
CA THR A 18 2.09 10.23 -14.62
C THR A 18 3.59 10.41 -14.83
N PRO A 19 4.42 10.60 -13.79
CA PRO A 19 5.83 10.38 -13.94
C PRO A 19 6.00 8.90 -14.22
N ALA A 20 6.08 8.54 -15.51
CA ALA A 20 6.59 7.26 -15.91
C ALA A 20 7.93 7.11 -15.18
N MET A 21 8.00 6.16 -14.25
CA MET A 21 9.27 5.57 -13.84
C MET A 21 9.80 4.82 -15.08
N ALA A 22 10.20 5.60 -16.08
CA ALA A 22 10.97 5.16 -17.22
C ALA A 22 12.37 4.89 -16.67
N ILE A 23 12.54 3.72 -16.07
CA ILE A 23 13.86 3.10 -15.96
C ILE A 23 14.22 2.77 -17.41
N ALA A 24 14.85 3.74 -18.07
CA ALA A 24 15.30 3.62 -19.44
C ALA A 24 16.12 2.33 -19.58
N PRO A 25 15.96 1.56 -20.67
CA PRO A 25 16.81 0.40 -20.91
C PRO A 25 18.28 0.87 -20.90
N PRO A 26 19.15 0.26 -20.09
CA PRO A 26 20.50 0.77 -19.89
C PRO A 26 21.27 0.81 -21.22
N GLY A 27 21.71 2.02 -21.57
CA GLY A 27 22.54 2.29 -22.74
C GLY A 27 23.83 1.47 -22.74
N LYS A 28 24.16 0.92 -23.90
CA LYS A 28 25.33 0.05 -24.11
C LYS A 28 26.63 0.83 -23.91
N LYS A 29 27.31 0.66 -22.77
CA LYS A 29 28.74 1.01 -22.62
C LYS A 29 29.49 -0.12 -21.91
N GLY A 30 30.58 -0.57 -22.54
CA GLY A 30 31.66 -1.39 -21.98
C GLY A 30 31.25 -2.74 -21.38
N ARG A 31 31.11 -3.78 -22.20
CA ARG A 31 30.86 -5.15 -21.72
C ARG A 31 32.11 -5.71 -21.03
N SER A 32 32.21 -5.58 -19.71
CA SER A 32 32.76 -6.71 -18.95
C SER A 32 31.80 -7.88 -19.18
N LYS A 33 32.34 -9.06 -19.52
CA LYS A 33 31.54 -10.22 -19.89
C LYS A 33 30.75 -10.66 -18.65
N PHE A 34 29.51 -10.20 -18.51
CA PHE A 34 28.66 -10.56 -17.40
C PHE A 34 28.40 -12.08 -17.43
N ALA A 35 29.06 -12.81 -16.53
CA ALA A 35 28.92 -14.24 -16.41
C ALA A 35 27.67 -14.60 -15.60
N TRP A 36 26.83 -15.49 -16.15
CA TRP A 36 25.70 -16.05 -15.42
C TRP A 36 26.19 -17.19 -14.53
N THR A 37 26.22 -16.96 -13.22
CA THR A 37 26.49 -17.99 -12.23
C THR A 37 25.18 -18.56 -11.68
N PRO A 38 25.15 -19.79 -11.14
CA PRO A 38 23.96 -20.37 -10.52
C PRO A 38 23.36 -19.47 -9.44
N GLU A 39 24.21 -18.84 -8.62
CA GLU A 39 23.80 -17.93 -7.55
C GLU A 39 23.09 -16.69 -8.10
N ARG A 40 23.53 -16.16 -9.24
CA ARG A 40 22.88 -15.01 -9.90
C ARG A 40 21.51 -15.36 -10.47
N LYS A 41 21.36 -16.55 -11.04
CA LYS A 41 20.06 -17.04 -11.53
C LYS A 41 19.08 -17.24 -10.36
N GLU A 42 19.59 -17.83 -9.28
CA GLU A 42 18.80 -18.06 -8.07
C GLU A 42 18.43 -16.74 -7.37
N PHE A 43 19.34 -15.77 -7.34
CA PHE A 43 19.06 -14.42 -6.89
C PHE A 43 17.88 -13.80 -7.64
N CYS A 44 17.88 -13.84 -8.98
CA CYS A 44 16.76 -13.33 -9.78
C CYS A 44 15.44 -14.04 -9.44
N ARG A 45 15.47 -15.38 -9.32
CA ARG A 45 14.28 -16.17 -8.97
C ARG A 45 13.70 -15.77 -7.61
N LEU A 46 14.55 -15.65 -6.60
CA LEU A 46 14.16 -15.27 -5.24
C LEU A 46 13.71 -13.81 -5.14
N TYR A 47 14.31 -12.93 -5.93
CA TYR A 47 13.96 -11.51 -5.95
C TYR A 47 12.55 -11.29 -6.50
N VAL A 48 12.18 -11.97 -7.58
CA VAL A 48 10.81 -11.92 -8.13
C VAL A 48 9.78 -12.42 -7.11
N GLN A 49 10.15 -13.36 -6.25
CA GLN A 49 9.24 -13.90 -5.22
C GLN A 49 9.12 -12.98 -3.99
N THR A 50 10.22 -12.35 -3.56
CA THR A 50 10.29 -11.67 -2.25
C THR A 50 10.33 -10.15 -2.34
N HIS A 51 10.65 -9.59 -3.51
CA HIS A 51 10.95 -8.17 -3.75
C HIS A 51 11.90 -7.56 -2.68
N ASN A 52 12.80 -8.38 -2.13
CA ASN A 52 13.74 -7.99 -1.10
C ASN A 52 15.15 -8.38 -1.53
N GLY A 53 15.97 -7.39 -1.88
CA GLY A 53 17.34 -7.60 -2.37
C GLY A 53 18.26 -8.23 -1.34
N ALA A 54 18.15 -7.84 -0.07
CA ALA A 54 18.98 -8.39 1.00
C ALA A 54 18.66 -9.87 1.25
N GLU A 55 17.38 -10.21 1.28
CA GLU A 55 16.91 -11.58 1.51
C GLU A 55 17.25 -12.50 0.34
N SER A 56 17.05 -12.01 -0.88
CA SER A 56 17.38 -12.73 -2.10
C SER A 56 18.88 -13.00 -2.19
N TYR A 57 19.71 -12.01 -1.82
CA TYR A 57 21.17 -12.17 -1.76
C TYR A 57 21.57 -13.22 -0.75
N ARG A 58 21.04 -13.11 0.47
CA ARG A 58 21.34 -14.03 1.58
C ARG A 58 21.09 -15.49 1.21
N ARG A 59 19.97 -15.78 0.56
CA ARG A 59 19.58 -17.13 0.18
C ARG A 59 20.33 -17.68 -1.04
N SER A 60 20.77 -16.81 -1.95
CA SER A 60 21.43 -17.23 -3.19
C SER A 60 22.95 -17.31 -3.09
N HIS A 61 23.58 -16.39 -2.36
CA HIS A 61 25.05 -16.26 -2.24
C HIS A 61 25.55 -16.59 -0.82
N GLY A 62 24.65 -16.95 0.09
CA GLY A 62 24.95 -17.22 1.49
C GLY A 62 24.99 -15.96 2.37
N SER A 63 25.06 -16.20 3.67
CA SER A 63 25.13 -15.19 4.72
C SER A 63 26.52 -15.02 5.31
N THR A 64 27.56 -15.70 4.80
CA THR A 64 28.90 -15.67 5.37
C THR A 64 29.91 -14.97 4.47
N ASP A 65 30.92 -14.35 5.08
CA ASP A 65 32.09 -13.83 4.38
C ASP A 65 33.14 -14.93 4.12
N ALA A 66 34.23 -14.57 3.44
CA ALA A 66 35.33 -15.49 3.13
C ALA A 66 36.04 -16.06 4.39
N ASN A 67 35.84 -15.43 5.55
CA ASN A 67 36.39 -15.85 6.83
C ASN A 67 35.35 -16.62 7.69
N GLY A 68 34.20 -17.00 7.10
CA GLY A 68 33.13 -17.73 7.77
C GLY A 68 32.29 -16.90 8.73
N ARG A 69 32.42 -15.56 8.75
CA ARG A 69 31.64 -14.69 9.63
C ARG A 69 30.32 -14.31 9.00
N GLU A 70 29.26 -14.26 9.81
CA GLU A 70 27.96 -13.79 9.32
C GLU A 70 28.00 -12.33 8.87
N LEU A 71 27.47 -12.10 7.68
CA LEU A 71 27.29 -10.80 7.05
C LEU A 71 26.14 -10.07 7.73
N LEU A 72 26.41 -8.84 8.15
CA LEU A 72 25.38 -7.92 8.63
C LEU A 72 24.34 -7.67 7.53
N TYR A 73 23.10 -7.44 7.96
CA TYR A 73 21.98 -7.12 7.06
C TYR A 73 22.31 -5.96 6.11
N GLN A 74 22.95 -4.89 6.61
CA GLN A 74 23.34 -3.75 5.79
C GLN A 74 24.30 -4.14 4.65
N THR A 75 25.19 -5.09 4.90
CA THR A 75 26.12 -5.62 3.88
C THR A 75 25.38 -6.43 2.83
N LEU A 76 24.44 -7.28 3.25
CA LEU A 76 23.57 -8.04 2.35
C LEU A 76 22.70 -7.11 1.50
N ALA A 77 22.13 -6.06 2.10
CA ALA A 77 21.33 -5.06 1.41
C ALA A 77 22.15 -4.32 0.34
N LYS A 78 23.35 -3.82 0.69
CA LYS A 78 24.26 -3.15 -0.27
C LYS A 78 24.68 -4.08 -1.42
N ARG A 79 24.97 -5.36 -1.13
CA ARG A 79 25.35 -6.35 -2.15
C ARG A 79 24.17 -6.71 -3.06
N GLY A 80 22.99 -6.90 -2.49
CA GLY A 80 21.75 -7.11 -3.24
C GLY A 80 21.42 -5.92 -4.13
N GLU A 81 21.49 -4.70 -3.60
CA GLU A 81 21.30 -3.47 -4.36
C GLU A 81 22.30 -3.35 -5.52
N ARG A 82 23.58 -3.67 -5.28
CA ARG A 82 24.60 -3.67 -6.34
C ARG A 82 24.28 -4.64 -7.46
N LEU A 83 23.77 -5.84 -7.16
CA LEU A 83 23.32 -6.80 -8.17
C LEU A 83 22.09 -6.28 -8.93
N LEU A 84 21.13 -5.67 -8.24
CA LEU A 84 19.93 -5.08 -8.86
C LEU A 84 20.23 -3.89 -9.78
N ARG A 85 21.34 -3.19 -9.57
CA ARG A 85 21.81 -2.14 -10.49
C ARG A 85 22.45 -2.69 -11.77
N HIS A 86 22.73 -4.00 -11.84
CA HIS A 86 23.38 -4.58 -13.00
C HIS A 86 22.38 -4.78 -14.16
N PRO A 87 22.65 -4.23 -15.37
CA PRO A 87 21.73 -4.30 -16.52
C PRO A 87 21.20 -5.70 -16.86
N ALA A 88 22.07 -6.71 -16.84
CA ALA A 88 21.69 -8.08 -17.17
C ALA A 88 20.78 -8.73 -16.10
N ILE A 89 20.95 -8.36 -14.82
CA ILE A 89 20.07 -8.83 -13.74
C ILE A 89 18.70 -8.18 -13.88
N GLN A 90 18.66 -6.87 -14.14
CA GLN A 90 17.41 -6.15 -14.39
C GLN A 90 16.63 -6.73 -15.58
N ALA A 91 17.32 -7.03 -16.69
CA ALA A 91 16.70 -7.65 -17.86
C ALA A 91 16.10 -9.03 -17.56
N GLU A 92 16.79 -9.85 -16.77
CA GLU A 92 16.30 -11.18 -16.36
C GLU A 92 15.10 -11.09 -15.41
N ILE A 93 15.15 -10.19 -14.43
CA ILE A 93 14.01 -9.93 -13.53
C ILE A 93 12.82 -9.45 -14.35
N TRP A 94 13.03 -8.48 -15.25
CA TRP A 94 12.00 -7.98 -16.15
C TRP A 94 11.40 -9.07 -17.04
N SER A 95 12.22 -9.98 -17.56
CA SER A 95 11.73 -11.11 -18.35
C SER A 95 10.82 -12.05 -17.54
N LYS A 96 11.05 -12.18 -16.23
CA LYS A 96 10.26 -13.04 -15.34
C LYS A 96 9.00 -12.34 -14.80
N GLU A 97 9.08 -11.04 -14.52
CA GLU A 97 7.95 -10.23 -14.05
C GLU A 97 7.05 -9.75 -15.19
N GLY A 98 7.60 -9.59 -16.39
CA GLY A 98 6.90 -9.04 -17.55
C GLY A 98 5.61 -9.78 -17.95
N PRO A 99 5.49 -11.11 -17.79
CA PRO A 99 4.21 -11.80 -17.96
C PRO A 99 3.19 -11.43 -16.88
N PHE A 100 3.60 -11.26 -15.62
CA PHE A 100 2.73 -10.90 -14.51
C PHE A 100 2.15 -9.49 -14.68
N TRP A 101 3.00 -8.51 -14.99
CA TRP A 101 2.56 -7.13 -15.27
C TRP A 101 1.74 -7.00 -16.55
N ARG A 102 1.90 -7.92 -17.51
CA ARG A 102 1.04 -7.99 -18.71
C ARG A 102 -0.35 -8.53 -18.42
N LEU A 103 -0.49 -9.42 -17.43
CA LEU A 103 -1.78 -9.99 -17.03
C LEU A 103 -2.56 -9.05 -16.11
N PHE A 104 -1.85 -8.24 -15.31
CA PHE A 104 -2.45 -7.29 -14.40
C PHE A 104 -1.93 -5.88 -14.68
N PRO A 105 -2.68 -5.04 -15.43
CA PRO A 105 -2.35 -3.62 -15.59
C PRO A 105 -2.67 -2.86 -14.30
N LEU A 106 -2.00 -3.23 -13.20
CA LEU A 106 -2.00 -2.51 -11.94
C LEU A 106 -0.93 -1.42 -12.04
N SER A 107 -1.33 -0.21 -12.42
CA SER A 107 -0.46 0.95 -12.27
C SER A 107 -0.31 1.32 -10.80
N ILE A 108 0.84 1.91 -10.46
CA ILE A 108 1.05 2.47 -9.11
C ILE A 108 -0.06 3.49 -8.80
N ASP A 109 -0.40 4.34 -9.77
CA ASP A 109 -1.50 5.30 -9.66
C ASP A 109 -2.85 4.63 -9.37
N GLY A 110 -3.15 3.52 -10.04
CA GLY A 110 -4.38 2.75 -9.81
C GLY A 110 -4.41 2.14 -8.42
N LEU A 111 -3.29 1.59 -7.97
CA LEU A 111 -3.15 1.02 -6.63
C LEU A 111 -3.29 2.09 -5.54
N LEU A 112 -2.70 3.27 -5.74
CA LEU A 112 -2.84 4.41 -4.83
C LEU A 112 -4.26 4.96 -4.82
N ALA A 113 -4.92 5.04 -5.98
CA ALA A 113 -6.32 5.45 -6.08
C ALA A 113 -7.24 4.50 -5.31
N GLU A 114 -7.02 3.17 -5.39
CA GLU A 114 -7.78 2.21 -4.59
C GLU A 114 -7.48 2.34 -3.08
N ALA A 115 -6.21 2.50 -2.69
CA ALA A 115 -5.84 2.70 -1.30
C ALA A 115 -6.44 3.99 -0.72
N ALA A 116 -6.50 5.07 -1.51
CA ALA A 116 -7.08 6.35 -1.12
C ALA A 116 -8.59 6.23 -0.83
N LYS A 117 -9.34 5.46 -1.63
CA LYS A 117 -10.77 5.21 -1.39
C LYS A 117 -11.04 4.69 0.00
N LEU A 118 -10.27 3.69 0.43
CA LEU A 118 -10.43 3.05 1.73
C LEU A 118 -10.04 4.03 2.85
N THR A 119 -8.89 4.68 2.68
CA THR A 119 -8.26 5.56 3.66
C THR A 119 -9.15 6.76 3.99
N PHE A 120 -9.66 7.44 2.97
CA PHE A 120 -10.44 8.67 3.11
C PHE A 120 -11.95 8.44 3.13
N SER A 121 -12.41 7.18 3.15
CA SER A 121 -13.83 6.87 3.28
C SER A 121 -14.43 7.42 4.58
N ASN A 122 -15.63 7.99 4.54
CA ASN A 122 -16.35 8.41 5.73
C ASN A 122 -17.73 7.75 5.77
N MET A 123 -18.10 7.19 6.93
CA MET A 123 -19.41 6.58 7.12
C MET A 123 -20.55 7.57 6.86
N GLY A 124 -20.35 8.85 7.20
CA GLY A 124 -21.34 9.91 6.94
C GLY A 124 -21.64 10.13 5.45
N ASP A 125 -20.74 9.72 4.56
CA ASP A 125 -20.95 9.91 3.12
C ASP A 125 -22.03 9.00 2.54
N TYR A 126 -22.41 7.94 3.26
CA TYR A 126 -23.37 6.93 2.82
C TYR A 126 -24.78 7.17 3.33
N PHE A 127 -24.94 8.04 4.31
CA PHE A 127 -26.23 8.34 4.94
C PHE A 127 -26.72 9.74 4.59
N ASP A 128 -28.04 9.89 4.54
CA ASP A 128 -28.74 11.16 4.47
C ASP A 128 -29.18 11.56 5.88
N PHE A 129 -28.71 12.73 6.32
CA PHE A 129 -28.98 13.32 7.63
C PHE A 129 -29.96 14.49 7.55
N SER A 130 -30.51 14.80 6.38
CA SER A 130 -31.38 15.97 6.16
C SER A 130 -32.79 15.81 6.75
N GLY A 131 -33.22 14.57 7.03
CA GLY A 131 -34.53 14.26 7.59
C GLY A 131 -34.52 14.00 9.09
N GLU A 132 -35.71 13.78 9.64
CA GLU A 132 -35.93 13.39 11.04
C GLU A 132 -35.33 12.01 11.37
N HIS A 133 -35.04 11.20 10.34
CA HIS A 133 -34.42 9.88 10.47
C HIS A 133 -33.21 9.77 9.55
N ILE A 134 -32.14 9.14 10.07
CA ILE A 134 -30.96 8.80 9.27
C ILE A 134 -31.37 7.69 8.29
N THR A 135 -31.21 7.95 7.01
CA THR A 135 -31.52 6.97 5.95
C THR A 135 -30.30 6.71 5.10
N LEU A 136 -30.19 5.51 4.51
CA LEU A 136 -29.12 5.25 3.55
C LEU A 136 -29.42 6.05 2.27
N LYS A 137 -28.39 6.69 1.70
CA LYS A 137 -28.49 7.33 0.38
C LYS A 137 -28.94 6.32 -0.68
N LYS A 138 -29.65 6.81 -1.68
CA LYS A 138 -30.06 5.98 -2.83
C LYS A 138 -28.83 5.47 -3.57
N ALA A 139 -28.95 4.31 -4.23
CA ALA A 139 -27.83 3.68 -4.93
C ALA A 139 -27.16 4.60 -5.98
N ASN A 140 -27.94 5.46 -6.63
CA ASN A 140 -27.45 6.44 -7.61
C ASN A 140 -26.72 7.65 -6.98
N GLN A 141 -26.86 7.85 -5.66
CA GLN A 141 -26.18 8.90 -4.91
C GLN A 141 -24.86 8.41 -4.28
N ILE A 142 -24.63 7.10 -4.22
CA ILE A 142 -23.39 6.51 -3.74
C ILE A 142 -22.45 6.34 -4.93
N THR A 143 -21.38 7.13 -4.95
CA THR A 143 -20.37 7.13 -6.02
C THR A 143 -19.61 5.80 -6.09
N ARG A 144 -19.01 5.48 -7.25
CA ARG A 144 -18.13 4.30 -7.36
C ARG A 144 -16.94 4.34 -6.40
N HIS A 145 -16.43 5.53 -6.10
CA HIS A 145 -15.38 5.73 -5.10
C HIS A 145 -15.83 5.26 -3.72
N GLN A 146 -17.03 5.67 -3.29
CA GLN A 146 -17.64 5.25 -2.02
C GLN A 146 -17.97 3.76 -2.02
N GLN A 147 -18.51 3.22 -3.11
CA GLN A 147 -18.80 1.78 -3.23
C GLN A 147 -17.54 0.92 -3.00
N GLY A 148 -16.38 1.37 -3.49
CA GLY A 148 -15.10 0.67 -3.30
C GLY A 148 -14.66 0.52 -1.84
N ALA A 149 -15.16 1.34 -0.92
CA ALA A 149 -14.83 1.27 0.50
C ALA A 149 -15.80 0.42 1.34
N ILE A 150 -16.88 -0.09 0.75
CA ILE A 150 -17.86 -0.94 1.44
C ILE A 150 -17.30 -2.36 1.61
N GLN A 151 -17.16 -2.81 2.85
CA GLN A 151 -16.80 -4.19 3.19
C GLN A 151 -18.05 -5.09 3.31
N HIS A 152 -19.11 -4.57 3.92
CA HIS A 152 -20.37 -5.29 4.13
C HIS A 152 -21.55 -4.32 4.05
N LEU A 153 -22.60 -4.71 3.33
CA LEU A 153 -23.86 -3.99 3.30
C LEU A 153 -25.00 -5.00 3.41
N LYS A 154 -25.86 -4.81 4.43
CA LYS A 154 -27.05 -5.63 4.64
C LYS A 154 -28.25 -4.74 4.86
N VAL A 155 -29.24 -4.86 3.97
CA VAL A 155 -30.51 -4.15 4.06
C VAL A 155 -31.57 -5.15 4.51
N LYS A 156 -32.22 -4.89 5.65
CA LYS A 156 -33.38 -5.66 6.11
C LYS A 156 -34.61 -4.79 6.03
N THR A 157 -35.59 -5.24 5.26
CA THR A 157 -36.90 -4.59 5.15
C THR A 157 -37.90 -5.33 6.02
N ARG A 158 -38.57 -4.62 6.93
CA ARG A 158 -39.64 -5.16 7.76
C ARG A 158 -40.92 -4.39 7.48
N ARG A 159 -42.00 -5.11 7.25
CA ARG A 159 -43.34 -4.52 7.19
C ARG A 159 -43.95 -4.61 8.59
N VAL A 160 -44.29 -3.46 9.16
CA VAL A 160 -44.91 -3.35 10.47
C VAL A 160 -46.34 -2.89 10.25
N LYS A 161 -47.30 -3.73 10.63
CA LYS A 161 -48.71 -3.34 10.66
C LYS A 161 -49.00 -2.80 12.04
N LYS A 162 -49.34 -1.51 12.12
CA LYS A 162 -49.76 -0.84 13.36
C LYS A 162 -51.26 -0.61 13.29
N VAL A 163 -52.00 -0.97 14.34
CA VAL A 163 -53.43 -0.64 14.41
C VAL A 163 -53.52 0.86 14.69
N ILE A 164 -54.23 1.60 13.83
CA ILE A 164 -54.39 3.06 13.92
C ILE A 164 -55.80 3.47 14.35
N GLY A 165 -56.74 2.52 14.38
CA GLY A 165 -58.12 2.76 14.81
C GLY A 165 -59.00 1.54 14.55
N GLU A 166 -60.30 1.72 14.80
CA GLU A 166 -61.33 0.75 14.46
C GLU A 166 -62.34 1.40 13.53
N ASP A 167 -62.78 0.64 12.52
CA ASP A 167 -63.90 1.03 11.67
C ASP A 167 -65.21 1.08 12.49
N PRO A 168 -66.26 1.76 11.99
CA PRO A 168 -67.58 1.81 12.63
C PRO A 168 -68.22 0.43 12.89
N SER A 169 -67.71 -0.62 12.22
CA SER A 169 -68.13 -2.02 12.40
C SER A 169 -67.27 -2.81 13.39
N GLY A 170 -66.38 -2.15 14.15
CA GLY A 170 -65.50 -2.78 15.14
C GLY A 170 -64.33 -3.58 14.55
N LYS A 171 -63.95 -3.34 13.28
CA LYS A 171 -62.79 -3.99 12.65
C LYS A 171 -61.54 -3.12 12.80
N PRO A 172 -60.38 -3.67 13.16
CA PRO A 172 -59.15 -2.90 13.28
C PRO A 172 -58.66 -2.41 11.91
N ILE A 173 -58.39 -1.11 11.81
CA ILE A 173 -57.72 -0.48 10.67
C ILE A 173 -56.21 -0.54 10.90
N TYR A 174 -55.48 -1.08 9.92
CA TYR A 174 -54.03 -1.22 9.98
C TYR A 174 -53.32 -0.19 9.10
N GLN A 175 -52.32 0.49 9.66
CA GLN A 175 -51.30 1.20 8.90
C GLN A 175 -50.15 0.25 8.62
N GLU A 176 -49.84 0.00 7.35
CA GLU A 176 -48.64 -0.73 6.99
C GLU A 176 -47.48 0.26 6.82
N THR A 177 -46.52 0.21 7.75
CA THR A 177 -45.27 0.99 7.66
C THR A 177 -44.14 0.06 7.23
N VAL A 178 -43.40 0.44 6.20
CA VAL A 178 -42.20 -0.29 5.77
C VAL A 178 -40.99 0.33 6.47
N THR A 179 -40.38 -0.40 7.39
CA THR A 179 -39.15 0.00 8.06
C THR A 179 -37.96 -0.68 7.40
N GLN A 180 -36.93 0.09 7.03
CA GLN A 180 -35.66 -0.45 6.56
C GLN A 180 -34.60 -0.28 7.65
N SER A 181 -33.89 -1.35 7.96
CA SER A 181 -32.67 -1.30 8.78
C SER A 181 -31.48 -1.64 7.90
N VAL A 182 -30.46 -0.81 7.97
CA VAL A 182 -29.25 -0.93 7.16
C VAL A 182 -28.06 -1.14 8.08
N ASP A 183 -27.32 -2.21 7.82
CA ASP A 183 -26.04 -2.51 8.46
C ASP A 183 -24.95 -2.30 7.40
N LEU A 184 -24.11 -1.29 7.62
CA LEU A 184 -23.04 -0.89 6.71
C LEU A 184 -21.71 -0.95 7.45
N LYS A 185 -20.76 -1.71 6.89
CA LYS A 185 -19.39 -1.82 7.37
C LYS A 185 -18.43 -1.39 6.26
N LEU A 186 -17.51 -0.50 6.59
CA LEU A 186 -16.42 -0.09 5.71
C LEU A 186 -15.17 -0.93 5.96
N TYR A 187 -14.27 -1.00 4.98
CA TYR A 187 -12.96 -1.60 5.18
C TYR A 187 -12.16 -0.86 6.25
N PRO A 188 -11.33 -1.57 7.03
CA PRO A 188 -10.47 -0.94 8.04
C PRO A 188 -9.40 -0.07 7.36
N LYS A 189 -9.26 1.16 7.84
CA LYS A 189 -8.38 2.19 7.26
C LYS A 189 -6.89 1.97 7.53
N THR A 190 -6.54 1.22 8.57
CA THR A 190 -5.18 1.12 9.09
C THR A 190 -4.17 0.67 8.04
N LYS A 191 -4.44 -0.45 7.36
CA LYS A 191 -3.54 -0.99 6.33
C LYS A 191 -3.39 -0.07 5.11
N SER A 192 -4.48 0.59 4.72
CA SER A 192 -4.49 1.52 3.59
C SER A 192 -3.68 2.78 3.92
N TRP A 193 -3.80 3.27 5.17
CA TRP A 193 -2.99 4.37 5.69
C TRP A 193 -1.50 4.02 5.76
N GLU A 194 -1.15 2.84 6.30
CA GLU A 194 0.25 2.35 6.35
C GLU A 194 0.87 2.27 4.95
N MET A 195 0.10 1.77 3.98
CA MET A 195 0.54 1.66 2.60
C MET A 195 0.80 3.04 1.98
N LEU A 196 -0.12 4.00 2.15
CA LEU A 196 0.05 5.36 1.65
C LEU A 196 1.19 6.09 2.35
N ALA A 197 1.30 5.98 3.68
CA ALA A 197 2.38 6.57 4.46
C ALA A 197 3.75 6.06 3.98
N LYS A 198 3.88 4.75 3.72
CA LYS A 198 5.10 4.15 3.19
C LYS A 198 5.46 4.70 1.81
N VAL A 199 4.49 4.94 0.92
CA VAL A 199 4.74 5.54 -0.39
C VAL A 199 5.16 7.01 -0.26
N LEU A 200 4.57 7.74 0.66
CA LEU A 200 4.91 9.14 0.95
C LEU A 200 6.21 9.31 1.76
N GLY A 201 6.86 8.21 2.18
CA GLY A 201 8.04 8.24 3.05
C GLY A 201 7.76 8.50 4.52
N ILE A 202 6.51 8.82 4.86
CA ILE A 202 6.03 9.14 6.20
C ILE A 202 6.13 7.90 7.09
N GLY A 203 6.87 8.01 8.20
CA GLY A 203 7.05 6.92 9.16
C GLY A 203 8.16 5.94 8.78
N SER A 204 8.99 6.27 7.78
CA SER A 204 10.29 5.60 7.65
C SER A 204 11.22 6.02 8.82
N PRO A 205 12.09 5.14 9.32
CA PRO A 205 13.01 5.48 10.43
C PRO A 205 13.92 6.68 10.14
N ARG A 206 14.15 6.98 8.86
CA ARG A 206 14.91 8.17 8.44
C ARG A 206 14.15 9.46 8.73
N ASP A 207 12.84 9.44 8.54
CA ASP A 207 12.01 10.65 8.59
C ASP A 207 11.85 11.18 10.02
N VAL A 208 11.66 10.30 11.00
CA VAL A 208 11.54 10.72 12.42
C VAL A 208 12.86 11.27 12.96
N MET A 209 13.99 10.67 12.57
CA MET A 209 15.32 11.11 13.01
C MET A 209 15.74 12.42 12.35
N GLU A 210 15.53 12.57 11.05
CA GLU A 210 15.80 13.83 10.33
C GLU A 210 14.89 14.95 10.85
N THR A 211 13.60 14.67 11.07
CA THR A 211 12.64 15.66 11.62
C THR A 211 12.99 16.08 13.05
N LEU A 212 13.42 15.15 13.92
CA LEU A 212 13.87 15.48 15.28
C LEU A 212 15.18 16.27 15.28
N LEU A 213 16.12 15.94 14.38
CA LEU A 213 17.37 16.66 14.22
C LEU A 213 17.15 18.07 13.64
N GLU A 214 16.21 18.25 12.70
CA GLU A 214 15.88 19.58 12.15
C GLU A 214 15.28 20.54 13.19
N LYS A 215 14.54 20.01 14.17
CA LYS A 215 13.94 20.80 15.25
C LYS A 215 14.95 21.22 16.32
N LEU A 216 16.14 20.62 16.36
CA LEU A 216 17.18 20.95 17.34
C LEU A 216 18.05 22.14 16.87
N PRO A 217 18.55 22.98 17.80
CA PRO A 217 19.57 23.99 17.52
C PRO A 217 20.83 23.36 16.86
N PRO A 218 21.50 24.05 15.92
CA PRO A 218 22.59 23.47 15.12
C PRO A 218 23.72 22.86 15.96
N GLU A 219 24.02 23.48 17.11
CA GLU A 219 25.04 23.08 18.07
C GLU A 219 24.71 21.72 18.72
N LEU A 220 23.42 21.45 18.95
CA LEU A 220 22.95 20.23 19.60
C LEU A 220 22.71 19.09 18.61
N ARG A 221 22.54 19.38 17.31
CA ARG A 221 22.34 18.35 16.28
C ARG A 221 23.51 17.39 16.20
N VAL A 222 24.73 17.92 16.20
CA VAL A 222 25.95 17.10 16.07
C VAL A 222 26.15 16.26 17.32
N GLN A 223 25.95 16.83 18.51
CA GLN A 223 26.07 16.10 19.78
C GLN A 223 25.02 15.00 19.91
N VAL A 224 23.75 15.31 19.62
CA VAL A 224 22.64 14.35 19.70
C VAL A 224 22.80 13.24 18.65
N ALA A 225 23.19 13.56 17.42
CA ALA A 225 23.46 12.55 16.39
C ALA A 225 24.60 11.60 16.79
N THR A 226 25.67 12.12 17.39
CA THR A 226 26.82 11.32 17.84
C THR A 226 26.44 10.40 19.01
N ILE A 227 25.67 10.91 19.97
CA ILE A 227 25.19 10.13 21.12
C ILE A 227 24.23 9.03 20.66
N LEU A 228 23.34 9.32 19.72
CA LEU A 228 22.39 8.33 19.20
C LEU A 228 23.07 7.22 18.40
N LEU A 229 24.07 7.56 17.58
CA LEU A 229 24.91 6.56 16.89
C LEU A 229 25.62 5.63 17.90
N ALA A 230 26.21 6.20 18.96
CA ALA A 230 26.86 5.42 20.01
C ALA A 230 25.87 4.55 20.81
N ALA A 231 24.66 5.06 21.07
CA ALA A 231 23.62 4.33 21.79
C ALA A 231 23.13 3.12 20.99
N MET A 232 22.89 3.29 19.68
CA MET A 232 22.50 2.20 18.78
C MET A 232 23.57 1.11 18.69
N GLU A 233 24.85 1.50 18.62
CA GLU A 233 25.97 0.55 18.64
C GLU A 233 26.04 -0.23 19.97
N SER A 234 25.75 0.42 21.10
CA SER A 234 25.72 -0.24 22.42
C SER A 234 24.53 -1.21 22.57
N GLU A 235 23.39 -0.89 21.97
CA GLU A 235 22.18 -1.70 22.04
C GLU A 235 22.31 -2.96 21.17
N GLU A 236 22.88 -2.81 19.97
CA GLU A 236 23.27 -3.94 19.12
C GLU A 236 24.30 -4.85 19.82
N ALA A 237 25.26 -4.29 20.57
CA ALA A 237 26.22 -5.06 21.34
C ALA A 237 25.55 -5.86 22.48
N ARG A 238 24.59 -5.26 23.18
CA ARG A 238 23.79 -5.92 24.23
C ARG A 238 22.94 -7.06 23.68
N GLU A 239 22.26 -6.86 22.56
CA GLU A 239 21.45 -7.90 21.92
C GLU A 239 22.29 -9.07 21.40
N ARG A 240 23.51 -8.80 20.89
CA ARG A 240 24.47 -9.85 20.54
C ARG A 240 24.97 -10.64 21.75
N SER A 241 25.17 -9.98 22.89
CA SER A 241 25.57 -10.65 24.14
C SER A 241 24.47 -11.56 24.67
N LYS A 242 23.21 -11.11 24.65
CA LYS A 242 22.05 -11.93 25.07
C LYS A 242 21.91 -13.19 24.20
N ARG A 243 22.01 -13.05 22.88
CA ARG A 243 21.91 -14.19 21.94
C ARG A 243 23.02 -15.23 22.14
N LYS A 244 24.24 -14.81 22.49
CA LYS A 244 25.32 -15.75 22.83
C LYS A 244 25.03 -16.53 24.11
N MET A 245 24.45 -15.88 25.13
CA MET A 245 24.08 -16.58 26.38
C MET A 245 22.93 -17.57 26.18
N THR A 246 21.97 -17.30 25.29
CA THR A 246 20.85 -18.22 25.00
C THR A 246 21.30 -19.48 24.24
N VAL A 247 22.37 -19.39 23.44
CA VAL A 247 22.92 -20.53 22.67
C VAL A 247 23.80 -21.45 23.52
N THR A 248 24.29 -20.96 24.67
CA THR A 248 25.18 -21.75 25.56
C THR A 248 24.40 -22.48 26.68
N ALA A 249 23.08 -22.23 26.79
CA ALA A 249 22.21 -22.78 27.82
C ALA A 249 21.29 -23.92 27.34
N ASN A 250 21.44 -24.38 26.10
CA ASN A 250 20.73 -25.52 25.51
C ASN A 250 21.70 -26.64 25.15
#